data_AF-A0A8X8AQG3-F1
#
_entry.id   AF-A0A8X8AQG3-F1
#
_cell.length_a   1.000
_cell.length_b   1.000
_cell.length_c   1.000
_cell.angle_alpha   90.00
_cell.angle_beta   90.00
_cell.angle_gamma   90.00
#
_symmetry.space_group_name_H-M   'P 1'
#
loop_
_entity.id
_entity.type
_entity.pdbx_description
1 polymer ?
#
loop_
_entity_poly.entity_id
_entity_poly.type
_entity_poly.pdbx_seq_one_letter_code
_entity_poly.pdbx_strand_id
1 'polypeptide(L)'
;MTPVEMSSLEKFPINIRWRREINGVESSSSNHHHHHLSGPKKLFVFGDSYADTGNIKKPHAVSWRVPYGTTFPGKPSGRFSDGRVSTDF
;
A
#
# COMPACT_ATOMS: atom_id res chain seq x y z
N MET A 1 35.86 -21.89 13.88
CA MET A 1 34.59 -21.36 13.33
C MET A 1 33.71 -20.98 14.51
N THR A 2 33.58 -19.68 14.78
CA THR A 2 32.65 -19.16 15.79
C THR A 2 31.30 -18.87 15.12
N PRO A 3 30.15 -19.18 15.74
CA PRO A 3 28.87 -18.78 15.20
C PRO A 3 28.75 -17.25 15.24
N VAL A 4 28.31 -16.64 14.14
CA VAL A 4 27.95 -15.22 14.11
C VAL A 4 26.56 -15.11 14.73
N GLU A 5 26.51 -14.52 15.93
CA GLU A 5 25.27 -14.13 16.60
C GLU A 5 24.65 -12.98 15.79
N MET A 6 23.48 -13.21 15.19
CA MET A 6 22.71 -12.16 14.53
C MET A 6 22.06 -11.28 15.59
N SER A 7 22.84 -10.34 16.12
CA SER A 7 22.37 -9.35 17.08
C SER A 7 21.40 -8.37 16.42
N SER A 8 20.23 -8.27 17.04
CA SER A 8 19.33 -7.12 17.02
C SER A 8 18.86 -6.63 15.65
N LEU A 9 17.78 -7.25 15.14
CA LEU A 9 16.82 -6.52 14.31
C LEU A 9 16.32 -5.33 15.14
N GLU A 10 16.80 -4.12 14.83
CA GLU A 10 16.15 -2.88 15.29
C GLU A 10 14.74 -2.84 14.70
N LYS A 11 13.82 -3.42 15.46
CA LYS A 11 12.39 -3.29 15.24
C LYS A 11 12.02 -1.88 15.68
N PHE A 12 12.08 -0.93 14.76
CA PHE A 12 11.56 0.42 14.98
C PHE A 12 10.13 0.31 15.53
N PRO A 13 9.84 0.77 16.76
CA PRO A 13 8.48 0.75 17.27
C PRO A 13 7.66 1.79 16.52
N ILE A 14 6.91 1.35 15.51
CA ILE A 14 5.88 2.19 14.87
C ILE A 14 4.76 2.36 15.91
N ASN A 15 4.75 3.49 16.60
CA ASN A 15 3.64 3.87 17.48
C ASN A 15 2.39 4.22 16.64
N ILE A 16 1.55 3.24 16.36
CA ILE A 16 0.25 3.46 15.70
C ILE A 16 -0.74 3.97 16.75
N ARG A 17 -1.04 5.28 16.71
CA ARG A 17 -2.12 5.88 17.51
C ARG A 17 -3.45 5.70 16.77
N TRP A 18 -4.30 4.81 17.27
CA TRP A 18 -5.67 4.63 16.76
C TRP A 18 -6.55 5.84 17.15
N ARG A 19 -6.53 6.91 16.36
CA ARG A 19 -7.53 7.99 16.45
C ARG A 19 -8.78 7.52 15.69
N ARG A 20 -9.89 7.32 16.42
CA ARG A 20 -11.16 6.74 15.92
C ARG A 20 -12.01 7.68 15.05
N GLU A 21 -11.54 8.86 14.70
CA GLU A 21 -12.35 9.86 14.01
C GLU A 21 -11.85 10.05 12.58
N ILE A 22 -12.41 9.23 11.67
CA ILE A 22 -12.36 9.48 10.23
C ILE A 22 -13.64 10.23 9.87
N ASN A 23 -13.56 11.55 9.69
CA ASN A 23 -14.69 12.31 9.17
C ASN A 23 -15.00 11.80 7.76
N GLY A 24 -16.21 11.25 7.58
CA GLY A 24 -16.66 10.69 6.31
C GLY A 24 -16.55 11.75 5.22
N VAL A 25 -15.86 11.40 4.14
CA VAL A 25 -15.79 12.24 2.94
C VAL A 25 -17.12 12.15 2.22
N GLU A 26 -17.87 13.24 2.18
CA GLU A 26 -19.15 13.33 1.49
C GLU A 26 -18.99 12.98 0.01
N SER A 27 -19.72 11.96 -0.44
CA SER A 27 -19.80 11.58 -1.85
C SER A 27 -20.79 12.52 -2.52
N SER A 28 -20.33 13.41 -3.39
CA SER A 28 -21.21 14.25 -4.21
C SER A 28 -22.12 13.35 -5.07
N SER A 29 -23.42 13.39 -4.81
CA SER A 29 -24.43 12.59 -5.51
C SER A 29 -24.72 13.20 -6.88
N SER A 30 -24.12 12.67 -7.94
CA SER A 30 -24.59 12.92 -9.31
C SER A 30 -25.69 11.93 -9.64
N ASN A 31 -26.91 12.44 -9.86
CA ASN A 31 -28.10 11.68 -10.21
C ASN A 31 -27.94 11.01 -11.59
N HIS A 32 -27.60 9.73 -11.60
CA HIS A 32 -27.78 8.88 -12.78
C HIS A 32 -28.50 7.61 -12.37
N HIS A 33 -29.69 7.42 -12.95
CA HIS A 33 -30.59 6.30 -12.74
C HIS A 33 -29.96 5.00 -13.28
N HIS A 34 -29.17 4.31 -12.45
CA HIS A 34 -28.87 2.91 -12.63
C HIS A 34 -28.92 2.25 -11.26
N HIS A 35 -29.67 1.16 -11.14
CA HIS A 35 -29.73 0.33 -9.94
C HIS A 35 -28.32 -0.23 -9.63
N HIS A 36 -27.52 0.55 -8.91
CA HIS A 36 -26.15 0.21 -8.55
C HIS A 36 -26.18 -0.24 -7.09
N LEU A 37 -25.74 -1.48 -6.83
CA LEU A 37 -25.60 -2.00 -5.48
C LEU A 37 -24.83 -0.96 -4.63
N SER A 38 -25.46 -0.49 -3.56
CA SER A 38 -24.92 0.54 -2.67
C SER A 38 -23.81 -0.03 -1.78
N GLY A 39 -22.69 -0.41 -2.39
CA GLY A 39 -21.47 -0.84 -1.72
C GLY A 39 -20.58 0.34 -1.32
N PRO A 40 -19.59 0.10 -0.44
CA PRO A 40 -18.59 1.11 -0.09
C PRO A 40 -17.84 1.59 -1.34
N LYS A 41 -17.74 2.92 -1.52
CA LYS A 41 -17.09 3.55 -2.69
C LYS A 41 -15.58 3.77 -2.51
N LYS A 42 -15.04 3.53 -1.31
CA LYS A 42 -13.65 3.84 -0.95
C LYS A 42 -13.06 2.72 -0.11
N LEU A 43 -11.78 2.44 -0.33
CA LEU A 43 -11.00 1.47 0.41
C LEU A 43 -9.85 2.19 1.11
N PHE A 44 -9.74 2.02 2.43
CA PHE A 44 -8.60 2.46 3.20
C PHE A 44 -7.72 1.24 3.49
N VAL A 45 -6.48 1.31 3.03
CA VAL A 45 -5.55 0.19 3.09
C VAL A 45 -4.43 0.52 4.07
N PHE A 46 -4.24 -0.35 5.05
CA PHE A 46 -3.11 -0.33 5.98
C PHE A 46 -2.33 -1.63 5.82
N GLY A 47 -1.01 -1.58 5.95
CA GLY A 47 -0.19 -2.77 5.83
C GLY A 47 1.28 -2.42 5.62
N ASP A 48 2.02 -3.41 5.16
CA ASP A 48 3.42 -3.31 4.76
C ASP A 48 3.57 -3.24 3.23
N SER A 49 4.76 -3.57 2.74
CA SER A 49 5.09 -3.72 1.32
C SER A 49 4.05 -4.46 0.45
N TYR A 50 3.32 -5.45 0.98
CA TYR A 50 2.29 -6.21 0.25
C TYR A 50 1.06 -5.36 -0.13
N ALA A 51 0.85 -4.26 0.56
CA ALA A 51 -0.23 -3.32 0.34
C ALA A 51 0.26 -1.97 -0.21
N ASP A 52 1.58 -1.77 -0.28
CA ASP A 52 2.17 -0.51 -0.71
C ASP A 52 2.04 -0.32 -2.23
N THR A 53 1.47 0.82 -2.62
CA THR A 53 1.25 1.23 -4.00
C THR A 53 2.13 2.40 -4.42
N GLY A 54 3.17 2.72 -3.63
CA GLY A 54 4.15 3.77 -3.90
C GLY A 54 4.24 4.86 -2.83
N ASN A 55 3.87 4.55 -1.59
CA ASN A 55 3.90 5.48 -0.46
C ASN A 55 5.34 5.82 -0.02
N ILE A 56 6.29 4.88 -0.15
CA ILE A 56 7.70 5.17 0.13
C ILE A 56 8.32 5.91 -1.06
N LYS A 57 8.98 7.05 -0.80
CA LYS A 57 9.57 7.89 -1.86
C LYS A 57 10.69 7.16 -2.62
N LYS A 58 10.84 7.49 -3.90
CA LYS A 58 11.86 6.96 -4.84
C LYS A 58 13.27 6.74 -4.28
N PRO A 59 13.91 7.72 -3.60
CA PRO A 59 15.28 7.54 -3.12
C PRO A 59 15.39 6.53 -1.96
N HIS A 60 14.28 6.19 -1.30
CA HIS A 60 14.27 5.40 -0.07
C HIS A 60 13.74 3.98 -0.25
N ALA A 61 13.26 3.61 -1.45
CA ALA A 61 12.71 2.28 -1.71
C ALA A 61 13.28 1.63 -2.96
N VAL A 62 13.65 0.35 -2.81
CA VAL A 62 14.12 -0.50 -3.91
C VAL A 62 13.02 -0.80 -4.94
N SER A 63 11.74 -0.70 -4.55
CA SER A 63 10.56 -0.92 -5.40
C SER A 63 10.41 0.10 -6.55
N TRP A 64 11.25 1.13 -6.59
CA TRP A 64 11.35 2.09 -7.70
C TRP A 64 12.39 1.71 -8.74
N ARG A 65 12.91 0.47 -8.70
CA ARG A 65 13.89 -0.07 -9.65
C ARG A 65 13.37 -1.37 -10.27
N VAL A 66 13.92 -1.75 -11.41
CA VAL A 66 13.71 -3.08 -12.02
C VAL A 66 14.19 -4.15 -11.03
N PRO A 67 13.49 -5.30 -10.87
CA PRO A 67 12.42 -5.82 -11.71
C PRO A 67 11.00 -5.37 -11.34
N TYR A 68 10.81 -4.49 -10.35
CA TYR A 68 9.47 -4.15 -9.89
C TYR A 68 8.64 -3.42 -10.95
N GLY A 69 7.37 -3.83 -11.04
CA GLY A 69 6.39 -3.28 -11.96
C GLY A 69 6.60 -3.60 -13.45
N THR A 70 7.43 -4.58 -13.83
CA THR A 70 7.67 -4.93 -15.24
C THR A 70 6.43 -5.55 -15.88
N THR A 71 5.75 -6.49 -15.21
CA THR A 71 4.49 -7.06 -15.69
C THR A 71 3.34 -6.05 -15.61
N PHE A 72 3.22 -5.32 -14.50
CA PHE A 72 2.26 -4.21 -14.34
C PHE A 72 2.82 -3.22 -13.31
N PRO A 73 2.87 -1.90 -13.59
CA PRO A 73 2.29 -1.20 -14.74
C PRO A 73 3.23 -1.03 -15.97
N GLY A 74 4.25 -1.89 -16.12
CA GLY A 74 5.27 -1.77 -17.17
C GLY A 74 6.46 -0.87 -16.81
N LYS A 75 6.51 -0.38 -15.57
CA LYS A 75 7.62 0.40 -15.01
C LYS A 75 7.58 0.37 -13.48
N PRO A 76 8.72 0.60 -12.81
CA PRO A 76 8.73 0.71 -11.36
C PRO A 76 7.80 1.83 -10.87
N SER A 77 6.88 1.47 -9.99
CA SER A 77 5.86 2.37 -9.44
C SER A 77 5.88 2.46 -7.91
N GLY A 78 6.92 1.92 -7.26
CA GLY A 78 7.02 1.85 -5.81
C GLY A 78 6.27 0.66 -5.19
N ARG A 79 5.64 -0.19 -6.01
CA ARG A 79 5.03 -1.47 -5.59
C ARG A 79 6.11 -2.52 -5.38
N PHE A 80 6.03 -3.28 -4.29
CA PHE A 80 6.96 -4.39 -4.01
C PHE A 80 6.54 -5.68 -4.72
N SER A 81 6.13 -5.57 -5.98
CA SER A 81 5.72 -6.67 -6.86
C SER A 81 6.13 -6.37 -8.29
N ASP A 82 6.29 -7.40 -9.13
CA ASP A 82 6.44 -7.22 -10.57
C ASP A 82 5.10 -6.86 -11.26
N GLY A 83 3.97 -7.13 -10.57
CA GLY A 83 2.64 -6.85 -11.07
C GLY A 83 1.77 -6.10 -10.06
N ARG A 84 0.47 -6.42 -10.10
CA ARG A 84 -0.50 -5.97 -9.11
C ARG A 84 -0.13 -6.45 -7.70
N VAL A 85 -0.64 -5.74 -6.70
CA VAL A 85 -0.58 -6.15 -5.29
C VAL A 85 -1.98 -6.51 -4.80
N SER A 86 -2.10 -7.06 -3.60
CA SER A 86 -3.37 -7.62 -3.09
C SER A 86 -4.55 -6.64 -3.11
N THR A 87 -4.29 -5.34 -3.06
CA THR A 87 -5.31 -4.29 -2.99
C THR A 87 -5.83 -3.82 -4.35
N ASP A 88 -5.25 -4.34 -5.43
CA ASP A 88 -5.76 -4.11 -6.79
C ASP A 88 -6.86 -5.12 -7.21
N PHE A 89 -7.20 -6.07 -6.33
CA PHE A 89 -8.25 -7.09 -6.52
C PHE A 89 -9.37 -6.86 -5.50
#